data_AF-A0A0F2N9X4-F1
#
_entry.id   AF-A0A0F2N9X4-F1
#
_cell.length_a   1.000
_cell.length_b   1.000
_cell.length_c   1.000
_cell.angle_alpha   90.00
_cell.angle_beta   90.00
_cell.angle_gamma   90.00
#
_symmetry.space_group_name_H-M   'P 1'
#
loop_
_entity.id
_entity.type
_entity.pdbx_description
1 polymer ?
#
loop_
_entity_poly.entity_id
_entity_poly.type
_entity_poly.pdbx_seq_one_letter_code
_entity_poly.pdbx_strand_id
1 'polypeptide(L)'
;MKKNPGIAAVLNFLLPGVGSIYMGNWLMAIIHIGVGVFASVNIYSIHMNNIVHRESNSSTFYLILVALNCSIGAYKAYYDAEQYNVSLQKNVEAEQGKEGFGWYKNNPPSTKLSPLVWLFFSLPILLFLLAYLSF
;
A
#
# COMPACT_ATOMS: atom_id res chain seq x y z
N MET A 1 -19.60 -1.54 -9.14
CA MET A 1 -19.08 -0.18 -9.48
C MET A 1 -17.58 -0.29 -9.69
N LYS A 2 -16.99 0.40 -10.67
CA LYS A 2 -15.53 0.42 -10.86
C LYS A 2 -14.83 0.97 -9.60
N LYS A 3 -13.70 0.38 -9.24
CA LYS A 3 -12.83 0.83 -8.14
C LYS A 3 -11.75 1.75 -8.71
N ASN A 4 -11.32 2.77 -7.97
CA ASN A 4 -10.22 3.64 -8.42
C ASN A 4 -8.90 3.12 -7.82
N PRO A 5 -7.95 2.62 -8.65
CA PRO A 5 -6.67 2.09 -8.15
C PRO A 5 -5.83 3.11 -7.41
N GLY A 6 -5.83 4.37 -7.87
CA GLY A 6 -5.10 5.46 -7.22
C GLY A 6 -5.65 5.75 -5.81
N ILE A 7 -6.97 5.77 -5.65
CA ILE A 7 -7.59 5.96 -4.33
C ILE A 7 -7.26 4.78 -3.40
N ALA A 8 -7.33 3.54 -3.89
CA ALA A 8 -6.97 2.36 -3.10
C ALA A 8 -5.51 2.42 -2.60
N ALA A 9 -4.59 2.84 -3.47
CA ALA A 9 -3.17 3.01 -3.14
C ALA A 9 -2.95 4.11 -2.08
N VAL A 10 -3.49 5.32 -2.32
CA VAL A 10 -3.35 6.47 -1.41
C VAL A 10 -3.90 6.12 -0.02
N LEU A 11 -5.10 5.52 0.03
CA LEU A 11 -5.72 5.14 1.30
C LEU A 11 -4.84 4.17 2.09
N ASN A 12 -4.28 3.14 1.43
CA ASN A 12 -3.45 2.17 2.13
C ASN A 12 -2.05 2.68 2.45
N PHE A 13 -1.56 3.67 1.72
CA PHE A 13 -0.28 4.31 2.01
C PHE A 13 -0.36 5.19 3.25
N LEU A 14 -1.42 6.01 3.35
CA LEU A 14 -1.65 6.89 4.50
C LEU A 14 -1.98 6.09 5.76
N LEU A 15 -2.80 5.07 5.62
CA LEU A 15 -3.27 4.23 6.71
C LEU A 15 -3.18 2.75 6.25
N PRO A 16 -2.13 2.02 6.66
CA PRO A 16 -1.95 0.62 6.31
C PRO A 16 -3.21 -0.20 6.57
N GLY A 17 -3.70 -0.88 5.53
CA GLY A 17 -4.88 -1.73 5.58
C GLY A 17 -6.18 -1.07 5.09
N VAL A 18 -6.27 0.27 5.06
CA VAL A 18 -7.51 0.97 4.63
C VAL A 18 -7.81 0.76 3.15
N GLY A 19 -6.80 0.70 2.28
CA GLY A 19 -7.03 0.35 0.88
C GLY A 19 -7.52 -1.09 0.70
N SER A 20 -7.08 -2.02 1.57
CA SER A 20 -7.61 -3.38 1.59
C SER A 20 -9.09 -3.41 2.01
N ILE A 21 -9.51 -2.57 2.98
CA ILE A 21 -10.92 -2.39 3.35
C ILE A 21 -11.74 -1.83 2.17
N TYR A 22 -11.20 -0.83 1.47
CA TYR A 22 -11.83 -0.28 0.26
C TYR A 22 -12.05 -1.36 -0.82
N MET A 23 -11.15 -2.34 -0.89
CA MET A 23 -11.25 -3.51 -1.77
C MET A 23 -12.10 -4.65 -1.20
N GLY A 24 -12.58 -4.55 0.05
CA GLY A 24 -13.34 -5.60 0.73
C GLY A 24 -12.49 -6.77 1.25
N ASN A 25 -11.16 -6.66 1.21
CA ASN A 25 -10.24 -7.68 1.69
C ASN A 25 -9.87 -7.44 3.15
N TRP A 26 -10.77 -7.85 4.05
CA TRP A 26 -10.64 -7.64 5.50
C TRP A 26 -9.46 -8.37 6.13
N LEU A 27 -9.12 -9.57 5.64
CA LEU A 27 -7.98 -10.32 6.18
C LEU A 27 -6.67 -9.56 5.94
N MET A 28 -6.45 -9.07 4.73
CA MET A 28 -5.27 -8.26 4.42
C MET A 28 -5.27 -6.93 5.19
N ALA A 29 -6.44 -6.32 5.39
CA ALA A 29 -6.55 -5.13 6.21
C ALA A 29 -6.05 -5.36 7.64
N ILE A 30 -6.52 -6.45 8.27
CA ILE A 30 -6.11 -6.82 9.64
C ILE A 30 -4.59 -7.05 9.72
N ILE A 31 -4.00 -7.73 8.74
CA ILE A 31 -2.55 -7.98 8.71
C ILE A 31 -1.78 -6.66 8.66
N HIS A 32 -2.11 -5.78 7.70
CA HIS A 32 -1.40 -4.50 7.54
C HIS A 32 -1.58 -3.57 8.74
N ILE A 33 -2.79 -3.52 9.32
CA ILE A 33 -3.06 -2.77 10.55
C ILE A 33 -2.24 -3.36 11.71
N GLY A 34 -2.24 -4.68 11.88
CA GLY A 34 -1.51 -5.36 12.96
C GLY A 34 -0.01 -5.08 12.91
N VAL A 35 0.60 -5.18 11.73
CA VAL A 35 2.02 -4.84 11.54
C VAL A 35 2.29 -3.35 11.84
N GLY A 36 1.42 -2.45 11.37
CA GLY A 36 1.54 -1.01 11.62
C GLY A 36 1.47 -0.66 13.11
N VAL A 37 0.51 -1.24 13.82
CA VAL A 37 0.34 -1.06 15.28
C VAL A 37 1.55 -1.62 16.02
N PHE A 38 1.97 -2.85 15.71
CA PHE A 38 3.13 -3.48 16.34
C PHE A 38 4.39 -2.62 16.21
N ALA A 39 4.69 -2.13 15.02
CA ALA A 39 5.87 -1.29 14.81
C ALA A 39 5.76 0.05 15.54
N SER A 40 4.58 0.69 15.51
CA SER A 40 4.35 1.98 16.17
C SER A 40 4.50 1.91 17.69
N VAL A 41 3.99 0.84 18.32
CA VAL A 41 4.15 0.60 19.77
C VAL A 41 5.63 0.49 20.15
N ASN A 42 6.43 -0.23 19.35
CA ASN A 42 7.85 -0.38 19.61
C ASN A 42 8.63 0.93 19.41
N ILE A 43 8.30 1.70 18.36
CA ILE A 43 8.90 3.04 18.15
C ILE A 43 8.62 3.93 19.35
N TYR A 44 7.36 3.97 19.81
CA TYR A 44 6.95 4.76 20.96
C TYR A 44 7.70 4.34 22.23
N SER A 45 7.78 3.04 22.53
CA SER A 45 8.48 2.53 23.71
C SER A 45 9.98 2.88 23.68
N ILE A 46 10.64 2.74 22.52
CA ILE A 46 12.06 3.12 22.36
C ILE A 46 12.24 4.62 22.59
N HIS A 47 11.37 5.44 22.01
CA HIS A 47 11.41 6.89 22.17
C HIS A 47 11.24 7.31 23.64
N MET A 48 10.27 6.70 24.34
CA MET A 48 10.06 6.96 25.76
C MET A 48 11.24 6.51 26.62
N ASN A 49 11.84 5.36 26.33
CA ASN A 49 13.05 4.92 27.03
C ASN A 49 14.22 5.88 26.81
N ASN A 50 14.41 6.39 25.59
CA ASN A 50 15.45 7.38 25.30
C ASN A 50 15.23 8.68 26.09
N ILE A 51 13.98 9.12 26.26
CA ILE A 51 13.64 10.30 27.08
C ILE A 51 13.92 10.03 28.57
N VAL A 52 13.43 8.92 29.10
CA VAL A 52 13.48 8.63 30.55
C VAL A 52 14.91 8.30 31.00
N HIS A 53 15.63 7.49 30.24
CA HIS A 53 16.95 6.99 30.61
C HIS A 53 18.12 7.74 29.96
N ARG A 54 17.84 8.77 29.13
CA ARG A 54 18.84 9.49 28.32
C ARG A 54 19.71 8.54 27.47
N GLU A 55 19.12 7.45 27.03
CA GLU A 55 19.73 6.51 26.09
C GLU A 55 19.50 6.96 24.65
N SER A 56 20.32 6.44 23.72
CA SER A 56 20.20 6.72 22.30
C SER A 56 19.92 5.44 21.51
N ASN A 57 18.88 4.71 21.90
CA ASN A 57 18.46 3.50 21.19
C ASN A 57 17.78 3.89 19.88
N SER A 58 18.17 3.23 18.79
CA SER A 58 17.62 3.50 17.46
C SER A 58 16.31 2.74 17.21
N SER A 59 15.29 3.42 16.72
CA SER A 59 14.02 2.82 16.25
C SER A 59 14.03 2.51 14.74
N THR A 60 15.19 2.59 14.08
CA THR A 60 15.34 2.49 12.61
C THR A 60 14.72 1.22 12.03
N PHE A 61 14.91 0.07 12.68
CA PHE A 61 14.32 -1.19 12.21
C PHE A 61 12.79 -1.11 12.10
N TYR A 62 12.12 -0.55 13.12
CA TYR A 62 10.67 -0.42 13.13
C TYR A 62 10.18 0.65 12.15
N LEU A 63 10.94 1.72 11.94
CA LEU A 63 10.63 2.71 10.91
C LEU A 63 10.69 2.11 9.50
N ILE A 64 11.71 1.29 9.23
CA ILE A 64 11.81 0.52 7.97
C ILE A 64 10.61 -0.42 7.82
N LEU A 65 10.21 -1.09 8.90
CA LEU A 65 9.06 -2.00 8.89
C LEU A 65 7.76 -1.27 8.56
N VAL A 66 7.50 -0.08 9.14
CA VAL A 66 6.34 0.76 8.80
C VAL A 66 6.40 1.18 7.33
N ALA A 67 7.54 1.68 6.87
CA ALA A 67 7.73 2.12 5.50
C ALA A 67 7.43 1.00 4.48
N LEU A 68 7.97 -0.20 4.72
CA LEU A 68 7.71 -1.37 3.88
C LEU A 68 6.23 -1.78 3.92
N ASN A 69 5.62 -1.79 5.10
CA ASN A 69 4.22 -2.15 5.28
C ASN A 69 3.28 -1.19 4.51
N CYS A 70 3.53 0.12 4.58
CA CYS A 70 2.80 1.12 3.80
C CYS A 70 2.98 0.91 2.29
N SER A 71 4.23 0.71 1.84
CA SER A 71 4.56 0.57 0.42
C SER A 71 3.93 -0.67 -0.20
N ILE A 72 4.14 -1.83 0.43
CA ILE A 72 3.61 -3.12 -0.03
C ILE A 72 2.09 -3.09 -0.03
N GLY A 73 1.50 -2.55 1.04
CA GLY A 73 0.05 -2.44 1.14
C GLY A 73 -0.56 -1.51 0.09
N ALA A 74 0.08 -0.36 -0.19
CA ALA A 74 -0.34 0.55 -1.25
C ALA A 74 -0.27 -0.08 -2.64
N TYR A 75 0.85 -0.75 -2.94
CA TYR A 75 1.02 -1.48 -4.19
C TYR A 75 -0.03 -2.58 -4.37
N LYS A 76 -0.28 -3.38 -3.32
CA LYS A 76 -1.26 -4.46 -3.38
C LYS A 76 -2.69 -3.93 -3.56
N ALA A 77 -3.07 -2.89 -2.82
CA ALA A 77 -4.40 -2.27 -2.95
C ALA A 77 -4.63 -1.69 -4.35
N TYR A 78 -3.60 -1.07 -4.95
CA TYR A 78 -3.64 -0.62 -6.35
C TYR A 78 -3.90 -1.79 -7.30
N TYR A 79 -3.10 -2.84 -7.19
CA TYR A 79 -3.16 -3.99 -8.10
C TYR A 79 -4.50 -4.72 -7.99
N ASP A 80 -4.97 -4.95 -6.77
CA ASP A 80 -6.27 -5.59 -6.52
C ASP A 80 -7.43 -4.77 -7.14
N ALA A 81 -7.34 -3.42 -7.11
CA ALA A 81 -8.32 -2.55 -7.74
C ALA A 81 -8.29 -2.60 -9.27
N GLU A 82 -7.10 -2.69 -9.89
CA GLU A 82 -6.99 -2.90 -11.33
C GLU A 82 -7.58 -4.24 -11.75
N GLN A 83 -7.22 -5.33 -11.05
CA GLN A 83 -7.73 -6.66 -11.35
C GLN A 83 -9.25 -6.75 -11.19
N TYR A 84 -9.81 -6.09 -10.16
CA TYR A 84 -11.26 -6.00 -9.98
C TYR A 84 -11.95 -5.29 -11.15
N ASN A 85 -11.38 -4.21 -11.67
CA ASN A 85 -11.96 -3.50 -12.82
C ASN A 85 -11.90 -4.33 -14.10
N VAL A 86 -10.80 -5.07 -14.31
CA VAL A 86 -10.65 -5.97 -15.45
C VAL A 86 -11.67 -7.11 -15.39
N SER A 87 -11.87 -7.73 -14.23
CA SER A 87 -12.85 -8.80 -14.07
C SER A 87 -14.29 -8.29 -14.24
N LEU A 88 -14.60 -7.10 -13.72
CA LEU A 88 -15.90 -6.47 -13.90
C LEU A 88 -16.21 -6.21 -15.38
N GLN A 89 -15.21 -5.74 -16.16
CA GLN A 89 -15.38 -5.51 -17.59
C GLN A 89 -15.61 -6.82 -18.36
N LYS A 90 -14.87 -7.88 -18.04
CA LYS A 90 -15.07 -9.21 -18.66
C LYS A 90 -16.49 -9.74 -18.45
N ASN A 91 -17.04 -9.57 -17.25
CA ASN A 91 -18.41 -10.02 -16.95
C ASN A 91 -19.44 -9.23 -17.77
N VAL A 92 -19.26 -7.92 -17.92
CA VAL A 92 -20.14 -7.08 -18.76
C VAL A 92 -20.05 -7.45 -20.24
N GLU A 93 -18.85 -7.75 -20.76
CA GLU A 93 -18.66 -8.17 -22.16
C GLU A 93 -19.28 -9.55 -22.43
N ALA A 94 -19.14 -10.49 -21.47
CA ALA A 94 -19.76 -11.81 -21.55
C ALA A 94 -21.29 -11.73 -21.53
N GLU A 95 -21.87 -10.89 -20.68
CA GLU A 95 -23.32 -10.63 -20.65
C GLU A 95 -23.83 -9.96 -21.94
N GLN A 96 -22.99 -9.21 -22.64
CA GLN A 96 -23.33 -8.54 -23.91
C GLN A 96 -23.08 -9.39 -25.17
N GLY A 97 -22.66 -10.66 -25.02
CA GLY A 97 -22.43 -11.57 -26.14
C GLY A 97 -21.31 -11.14 -27.09
N LYS A 98 -20.43 -10.22 -26.67
CA LYS A 98 -19.22 -9.87 -27.42
C LYS A 98 -18.10 -10.78 -26.94
N GLU A 99 -17.52 -11.56 -27.85
CA GLU A 99 -16.39 -12.43 -27.52
C GLU A 99 -15.23 -11.59 -26.93
N GLY A 100 -15.10 -11.61 -25.60
CA GLY A 100 -14.14 -10.81 -24.81
C GLY A 100 -12.66 -11.15 -25.04
N PHE A 101 -12.34 -11.87 -26.12
CA PHE A 101 -10.99 -12.31 -26.46
C PHE A 101 -10.20 -11.26 -27.27
N GLY A 102 -10.88 -10.33 -27.97
CA GLY A 102 -10.24 -9.36 -28.87
C GLY A 102 -9.50 -8.21 -28.17
N TRP A 103 -9.95 -7.79 -26.98
CA TRP A 103 -9.38 -6.62 -26.31
C TRP A 103 -8.07 -6.91 -25.59
N TYR A 104 -7.93 -8.09 -24.96
CA TYR A 104 -6.71 -8.47 -24.23
C TYR A 104 -5.47 -8.60 -25.11
N LYS A 105 -5.67 -9.03 -26.36
CA LYS A 105 -4.61 -9.05 -27.39
C LYS A 105 -4.13 -7.64 -27.76
N ASN A 106 -4.99 -6.64 -27.59
CA ASN A 106 -4.74 -5.27 -28.02
C ASN A 106 -4.43 -4.30 -26.86
N ASN A 107 -4.74 -4.67 -25.61
CA ASN A 107 -4.49 -3.88 -24.40
C ASN A 107 -4.06 -4.79 -23.24
N PRO A 108 -2.81 -5.29 -23.24
CA PRO A 108 -2.28 -6.00 -22.09
C PRO A 108 -2.32 -5.11 -20.85
N PRO A 109 -2.49 -5.68 -19.64
CA PRO A 109 -2.34 -4.92 -18.40
C PRO A 109 -0.99 -4.19 -18.45
N SER A 110 -1.03 -2.88 -18.26
CA SER A 110 0.14 -2.01 -18.32
C SER A 110 1.18 -2.52 -17.31
N THR A 111 2.22 -3.19 -17.80
CA THR A 111 3.41 -3.55 -17.00
C THR A 111 4.23 -2.33 -16.63
N LYS A 112 3.92 -1.16 -17.19
CA LYS A 112 4.45 0.12 -16.74
C LYS A 112 3.80 0.45 -15.40
N LEU A 113 4.55 0.18 -14.32
CA LEU A 113 4.35 0.79 -13.02
C LEU A 113 4.09 2.28 -13.23
N SER A 114 2.89 2.74 -12.87
CA SER A 114 2.55 4.16 -13.05
C SER A 114 3.54 5.00 -12.24
N PRO A 115 3.86 6.23 -12.69
CA PRO A 115 4.72 7.15 -11.93
C PRO A 115 4.29 7.30 -10.47
N LEU A 116 2.98 7.18 -10.20
CA LEU A 116 2.39 7.18 -8.88
C LEU A 116 2.90 6.03 -8.00
N VAL A 117 3.06 4.84 -8.56
CA VAL A 117 3.58 3.67 -7.83
C VAL A 117 5.07 3.87 -7.48
N TRP A 118 5.87 4.41 -8.40
CA TRP A 118 7.26 4.79 -8.10
C TRP A 118 7.35 5.84 -7.00
N LEU A 119 6.39 6.76 -6.97
CA LEU A 119 6.27 7.76 -5.92
C LEU A 119 5.96 7.09 -4.58
N PHE A 120 5.09 6.08 -4.53
CA PHE A 120 4.82 5.32 -3.30
C PHE A 120 5.98 4.46 -2.81
N PHE A 121 6.85 3.96 -3.69
CA PHE A 121 8.08 3.26 -3.27
C PHE A 121 9.16 4.22 -2.78
N SER A 122 9.24 5.42 -3.35
CA SER A 122 10.28 6.40 -3.02
C SER A 122 9.91 7.32 -1.86
N LEU A 123 8.63 7.61 -1.61
CA LEU A 123 8.20 8.52 -0.55
C LEU A 123 8.55 8.05 0.87
N PRO A 124 8.39 6.77 1.25
CA PRO A 124 8.83 6.28 2.57
C PRO A 124 10.34 6.36 2.73
N ILE A 125 11.11 6.09 1.67
CA ILE A 125 12.57 6.21 1.67
C ILE A 125 12.96 7.69 1.84
N LEU A 126 12.27 8.60 1.15
CA LEU A 126 12.47 10.03 1.25
C LEU A 126 12.14 10.56 2.65
N LEU A 127 10.99 10.16 3.22
CA LEU A 127 10.58 10.53 4.58
C LEU A 127 11.54 9.96 5.64
N PHE A 128 12.04 8.74 5.43
CA PHE A 128 13.07 8.14 6.28
C PHE A 128 14.39 8.91 6.21
N LEU A 129 14.87 9.26 5.01
CA LEU A 129 16.08 10.06 4.84
C LEU A 129 15.93 11.45 5.48
N LEU A 130 14.77 12.09 5.31
CA LEU A 130 14.48 13.38 5.95
C LEU A 130 14.48 13.27 7.48
N ALA A 131 13.83 12.23 8.04
CA ALA A 131 13.81 12.00 9.48
C ALA A 131 15.21 11.70 10.04
N TYR A 132 16.02 10.93 9.31
CA TYR A 132 17.39 10.60 9.71
C TYR A 132 18.32 11.82 9.68
N LEU A 133 18.19 12.71 8.68
CA LEU A 133 19.00 13.94 8.58
C LEU A 133 18.62 15.03 9.60
N SER A 134 17.47 14.90 10.28
CA SER A 134 17.03 15.83 11.31
C SER A 134 17.51 15.47 12.74
N PHE A 135 18.33 14.43 12.89
CA PHE A 135 19.06 14.07 14.12
C PHE A 135 20.56 14.23 13.92
#